data_AF-A0AAV7B5N1-F1
#
_entry.id   AF-A0AAV7B5N1-F1
#
_cell.length_a   1.000
_cell.length_b   1.000
_cell.length_c   1.000
_cell.angle_alpha   90.00
_cell.angle_beta   90.00
_cell.angle_gamma   90.00
#
_symmetry.space_group_name_H-M   'P 1'
#
loop_
_entity.id
_entity.type
_entity.pdbx_description
1 polymer ?
#
loop_
_entity_poly.entity_id
_entity_poly.type
_entity_poly.pdbx_seq_one_letter_code
_entity_poly.pdbx_strand_id
1 'polypeptide(L)'
;MLDIECFSFLNRALESDMAPVLIMATNRGITRIRGTNYQSPHGIPIDLLDRLLIISTSPYNEKETKQILKIRCEEEDVDMSEDAYTVLTRIGLETSLRYSIQLITAASLVCRKRKGNDVQVDDIKRVYSLFLDESRSTQYMKEYQDAFMFNEMKGDTMDTS
;
A
#
# COMPACT_ATOMS: atom_id res chain seq x y z
N MET A 1 6.24 -6.05 -13.13
CA MET A 1 4.90 -5.96 -13.76
C MET A 1 4.94 -6.71 -15.08
N LEU A 2 3.96 -7.60 -15.28
CA LEU A 2 3.87 -8.51 -16.43
C LEU A 2 3.81 -7.74 -17.76
N ASP A 3 4.40 -8.31 -18.80
CA ASP A 3 4.32 -7.84 -20.18
C ASP A 3 3.37 -8.72 -21.01
N ILE A 4 3.15 -8.32 -22.26
CA ILE A 4 2.27 -9.06 -23.18
C ILE A 4 2.73 -10.51 -23.39
N GLU A 5 4.04 -10.78 -23.41
CA GLU A 5 4.58 -12.13 -23.61
C GLU A 5 4.25 -13.04 -22.41
N CYS A 6 4.36 -12.50 -21.19
CA CYS A 6 3.95 -13.20 -19.97
C CYS A 6 2.45 -13.53 -19.98
N PHE A 7 1.60 -12.62 -20.47
CA PHE A 7 0.16 -12.88 -20.59
C PHE A 7 -0.15 -13.96 -21.65
N SER A 8 0.56 -13.97 -22.78
CA SER A 8 0.43 -15.06 -23.77
C SER A 8 0.86 -16.41 -23.18
N PHE A 9 1.91 -16.44 -22.36
CA PHE A 9 2.31 -17.65 -21.64
C PHE A 9 1.21 -18.12 -20.68
N LEU A 10 0.62 -17.20 -19.90
CA LEU A 10 -0.47 -17.52 -18.97
C LEU A 10 -1.71 -18.05 -19.71
N ASN A 11 -2.10 -17.46 -20.83
CA ASN A 11 -3.24 -17.95 -21.62
C ASN A 11 -3.05 -19.40 -22.04
N ARG A 12 -1.85 -19.74 -22.55
CA ARG A 12 -1.53 -21.12 -22.92
C ARG A 12 -1.43 -22.05 -21.71
N ALA A 13 -0.86 -21.57 -20.61
CA ALA A 13 -0.71 -22.38 -19.39
C ALA A 13 -2.07 -22.71 -18.76
N LEU A 14 -3.05 -21.81 -18.84
CA LEU A 14 -4.42 -22.00 -18.33
C LEU A 14 -5.25 -22.97 -19.17
N GLU A 15 -4.81 -23.34 -20.37
CA GLU A 15 -5.48 -24.33 -21.22
C GLU A 15 -5.04 -25.77 -20.90
N SER A 16 -4.01 -25.95 -20.09
CA SER A 16 -3.56 -27.27 -19.64
C SER A 16 -4.50 -27.85 -18.59
N ASP A 17 -4.86 -29.13 -18.72
CA ASP A 17 -5.72 -29.84 -17.75
C ASP A 17 -5.14 -29.84 -16.32
N MET A 18 -3.81 -29.75 -16.20
CA MET A 18 -3.08 -29.71 -14.93
C MET A 18 -2.85 -28.28 -14.41
N ALA A 19 -3.52 -27.27 -14.98
CA ALA A 19 -3.35 -25.88 -14.56
C ALA A 19 -3.96 -25.63 -13.17
N PRO A 20 -3.23 -24.99 -12.23
CA PRO A 20 -3.79 -24.59 -10.95
C PRO A 20 -4.74 -23.40 -11.11
N VAL A 21 -5.54 -23.14 -10.07
CA VAL A 21 -6.37 -21.94 -9.99
C VAL A 21 -5.47 -20.70 -9.91
N LEU A 22 -5.57 -19.83 -10.91
CA LEU A 22 -4.83 -18.58 -10.97
C LEU A 22 -5.62 -17.46 -10.27
N ILE A 23 -5.04 -16.89 -9.22
CA ILE A 23 -5.57 -15.69 -8.56
C ILE A 23 -4.62 -14.53 -8.84
N MET A 24 -5.14 -13.47 -9.44
CA MET A 24 -4.41 -12.22 -9.72
C MET A 24 -5.04 -11.06 -8.96
N ALA A 25 -4.21 -10.11 -8.55
CA ALA A 25 -4.66 -8.86 -7.94
C ALA A 25 -3.99 -7.69 -8.65
N THR A 26 -4.77 -6.64 -8.91
CA THR A 26 -4.27 -5.38 -9.45
C THR A 26 -4.90 -4.22 -8.70
N ASN A 27 -4.09 -3.19 -8.43
CA ASN A 27 -4.53 -1.93 -7.86
C ASN A 27 -4.64 -0.82 -8.94
N ARG A 28 -4.50 -1.18 -10.23
CA ARG A 28 -4.58 -0.24 -11.35
C ARG A 28 -5.91 -0.38 -12.08
N GLY A 29 -6.54 0.76 -12.36
CA GLY A 29 -7.74 0.87 -13.18
C GLY A 29 -7.42 0.64 -14.66
N ILE A 30 -7.35 1.70 -15.47
CA ILE A 30 -6.91 1.61 -16.87
C ILE A 30 -5.41 1.84 -16.92
N THR A 31 -4.66 0.94 -17.53
CA THR A 31 -3.21 1.11 -17.71
C THR A 31 -2.74 0.50 -19.02
N ARG A 32 -1.54 0.87 -19.45
CA ARG A 32 -0.94 0.40 -20.69
C ARG A 32 -0.42 -1.02 -20.50
N ILE A 33 -0.68 -1.90 -21.48
CA ILE A 33 -0.07 -3.23 -21.52
C ILE A 33 1.42 -3.05 -21.82
N ARG A 34 2.29 -3.53 -20.93
CA ARG A 34 3.75 -3.41 -21.15
C ARG A 34 4.14 -4.24 -22.38
N GLY A 35 4.87 -3.62 -23.29
CA GLY A 35 5.25 -4.21 -24.59
C GLY A 35 4.37 -3.78 -25.77
N THR A 36 3.24 -3.10 -25.54
CA THR A 36 2.41 -2.54 -26.63
C THR A 36 2.11 -1.06 -26.37
N ASN A 37 1.50 -0.35 -27.33
CA ASN A 37 1.05 1.04 -27.16
C ASN A 37 -0.43 1.15 -26.75
N TYR A 38 -1.09 0.03 -26.48
CA TYR A 38 -2.53 -0.01 -26.18
C TYR A 38 -2.80 0.07 -24.68
N GLN A 39 -3.88 0.76 -24.32
CA GLN A 39 -4.42 0.79 -22.96
C GLN A 39 -5.53 -0.24 -22.83
N SER A 40 -5.57 -0.92 -21.69
CA SER A 40 -6.63 -1.87 -21.36
C SER A 40 -7.03 -1.78 -19.89
N PRO A 41 -8.23 -2.26 -19.52
CA PRO A 41 -8.59 -2.41 -18.12
C PRO A 41 -7.57 -3.33 -17.43
N HIS A 42 -7.10 -2.90 -16.27
CA HIS A 42 -6.10 -3.56 -15.43
C HIS A 42 -4.73 -3.78 -16.08
N GLY A 43 -4.51 -3.33 -17.32
CA GLY A 43 -3.29 -3.60 -18.09
C GLY A 43 -3.19 -5.05 -18.57
N ILE A 44 -4.33 -5.75 -18.62
CA ILE A 44 -4.44 -7.14 -19.06
C ILE A 44 -4.99 -7.15 -20.50
N PRO A 45 -4.47 -7.99 -21.41
CA PRO A 45 -5.05 -8.18 -22.74
C PRO A 45 -6.51 -8.66 -22.65
N ILE A 46 -7.36 -8.19 -23.57
CA ILE A 46 -8.81 -8.49 -23.56
C ILE A 46 -9.07 -10.01 -23.60
N ASP A 47 -8.26 -10.76 -24.33
CA ASP A 47 -8.32 -12.23 -24.42
C ASP A 47 -8.22 -12.94 -23.07
N LEU A 48 -7.32 -12.48 -22.19
CA LEU A 48 -7.24 -13.02 -20.83
C LEU A 48 -8.36 -12.44 -19.97
N LEU A 49 -8.69 -11.15 -20.12
CA LEU A 49 -9.68 -10.48 -19.29
C LEU A 49 -11.07 -11.11 -19.40
N ASP A 50 -11.50 -11.49 -20.60
CA ASP A 50 -12.80 -12.13 -20.85
C ASP A 50 -12.89 -13.53 -20.21
N ARG A 51 -11.75 -14.15 -19.88
CA ARG A 51 -11.65 -15.46 -19.22
C ARG A 51 -11.58 -15.36 -17.69
N LEU A 52 -11.50 -14.15 -17.12
CA LEU A 52 -11.34 -13.93 -15.69
C LEU A 52 -12.65 -13.54 -15.00
N LEU A 53 -12.84 -14.03 -13.77
CA LEU A 53 -13.87 -13.51 -12.87
C LEU A 53 -13.28 -12.36 -12.05
N ILE A 54 -13.85 -11.16 -12.23
CA ILE A 54 -13.39 -9.95 -11.53
C ILE A 54 -14.18 -9.80 -10.22
N ILE A 55 -13.44 -9.77 -9.10
CA ILE A 55 -13.99 -9.51 -7.77
C ILE A 55 -13.43 -8.17 -7.29
N SER A 56 -14.31 -7.18 -7.09
CA SER A 56 -13.93 -5.87 -6.56
C SER A 56 -13.94 -5.89 -5.03
N THR A 57 -12.85 -5.45 -4.41
CA THR A 57 -12.79 -5.20 -2.96
C THR A 57 -13.06 -3.74 -2.66
N SER A 58 -13.87 -3.46 -1.63
CA SER A 58 -14.11 -2.10 -1.13
C SER A 58 -13.10 -1.72 -0.04
N PRO A 59 -12.81 -0.42 0.16
CA PRO A 59 -12.04 0.05 1.30
C PRO A 59 -12.69 -0.33 2.63
N TYR A 60 -11.89 -0.56 3.65
CA TYR A 60 -12.38 -0.90 4.99
C TYR A 60 -13.04 0.28 5.68
N ASN A 61 -14.06 -0.01 6.47
CA ASN A 61 -14.66 0.94 7.39
C ASN A 61 -13.78 1.15 8.64
N GLU A 62 -14.06 2.21 9.40
CA GLU A 62 -13.36 2.49 10.67
C GLU A 62 -13.46 1.33 11.66
N LYS A 63 -14.65 0.74 11.81
CA LYS A 63 -14.90 -0.40 12.70
C LYS A 63 -14.12 -1.64 12.27
N GLU A 64 -14.05 -1.90 10.97
CA GLU A 64 -13.30 -3.03 10.40
C GLU A 64 -11.80 -2.81 10.58
N THR A 65 -11.32 -1.58 10.39
CA THR A 65 -9.92 -1.19 10.61
C THR A 65 -9.52 -1.42 12.06
N LYS A 66 -10.33 -0.97 13.03
CA LYS A 66 -10.08 -1.21 14.46
C LYS A 66 -10.02 -2.70 14.76
N GLN A 67 -10.93 -3.50 14.20
CA GLN A 67 -10.96 -4.95 14.40
C GLN A 67 -9.72 -5.64 13.82
N ILE A 68 -9.28 -5.26 12.62
CA ILE A 68 -8.06 -5.81 12.01
C ILE A 68 -6.84 -5.48 12.86
N LEU A 69 -6.71 -4.23 13.33
CA LEU A 69 -5.60 -3.83 14.19
C LEU A 69 -5.59 -4.58 15.52
N LYS A 70 -6.77 -4.85 16.10
CA LYS A 70 -6.89 -5.65 17.32
C LYS A 70 -6.40 -7.08 17.12
N ILE A 71 -6.84 -7.75 16.05
CA ILE A 71 -6.36 -9.11 15.71
C ILE A 71 -4.84 -9.12 15.52
N ARG A 72 -4.28 -8.08 14.87
CA ARG A 72 -2.83 -7.97 14.69
C ARG A 72 -2.07 -7.75 15.99
N CYS A 73 -2.62 -6.99 16.93
CA CYS A 73 -2.00 -6.82 18.24
C CYS A 73 -2.04 -8.13 19.05
N GLU A 74 -3.13 -8.89 18.96
CA GLU A 74 -3.25 -10.23 19.55
C GLU A 74 -2.27 -11.23 18.91
N GLU A 75 -2.06 -11.18 17.59
CA GLU A 75 -1.06 -12.02 16.90
C GLU A 75 0.39 -11.66 17.24
N GLU A 76 0.68 -10.38 17.49
CA GLU A 76 2.04 -9.90 17.82
C GLU A 76 2.33 -9.93 19.34
N ASP A 77 1.41 -10.41 20.18
CA ASP A 77 1.47 -10.37 21.65
C ASP A 77 1.81 -8.96 22.18
N VAL A 78 1.09 -7.95 21.68
CA VAL A 78 1.25 -6.54 22.08
C VAL A 78 -0.01 -6.04 22.78
N ASP A 79 0.10 -5.75 24.07
CA ASP A 79 -0.94 -5.07 24.82
C ASP A 79 -0.98 -3.57 24.51
N MET A 80 -2.16 -3.05 24.16
CA MET A 80 -2.36 -1.66 23.76
C MET A 80 -3.60 -1.09 24.43
N SER A 81 -3.54 0.18 24.84
CA SER A 81 -4.70 0.86 25.45
C SER A 81 -5.80 1.18 24.43
N GLU A 82 -7.06 1.27 24.89
CA GLU A 82 -8.20 1.59 24.00
C GLU A 82 -8.08 2.96 23.31
N ASP A 83 -7.46 3.94 24.00
CA ASP A 83 -7.18 5.25 23.41
C ASP A 83 -6.12 5.14 22.30
N ALA A 84 -5.11 4.29 22.49
CA ALA A 84 -4.09 4.01 21.50
C ALA A 84 -4.69 3.35 20.24
N TYR A 85 -5.61 2.40 20.39
CA TYR A 85 -6.35 1.83 19.25
C TYR A 85 -7.17 2.86 18.48
N THR A 86 -7.79 3.81 19.18
CA THR A 86 -8.61 4.86 18.55
C THR A 86 -7.73 5.78 17.70
N VAL A 87 -6.57 6.20 18.23
CA VAL A 87 -5.59 7.01 17.49
C VAL A 87 -5.01 6.24 16.31
N LEU A 88 -4.63 4.97 16.51
CA LEU A 88 -4.04 4.15 15.45
C LEU A 88 -5.01 3.84 14.31
N THR A 89 -6.29 3.61 14.65
CA THR A 89 -7.37 3.44 13.67
C THR A 89 -7.52 4.68 12.81
N ARG A 90 -7.51 5.87 13.42
CA ARG A 90 -7.59 7.15 12.69
C ARG A 90 -6.39 7.33 11.75
N ILE A 91 -5.17 7.04 12.22
CA ILE A 91 -3.97 7.06 11.37
C ILE A 91 -4.12 6.09 10.20
N GLY A 92 -4.69 4.90 10.43
CA GLY A 92 -4.88 3.88 9.40
C GLY A 92 -5.86 4.28 8.30
N LEU A 93 -6.88 5.08 8.65
CA LEU A 93 -7.82 5.65 7.70
C LEU A 93 -7.22 6.83 6.92
N GLU A 94 -6.44 7.69 7.58
CA GLU A 94 -5.82 8.86 6.95
C GLU A 94 -4.63 8.48 6.04
N THR A 95 -3.94 7.36 6.33
CA THR A 95 -2.76 6.92 5.60
C THR A 95 -2.97 5.57 4.89
N SER A 96 -2.58 4.46 5.52
CA SER A 96 -2.84 3.11 5.04
C SER A 96 -2.82 2.11 6.20
N LEU A 97 -3.61 1.04 6.08
CA LEU A 97 -3.63 -0.06 7.04
C LEU A 97 -2.24 -0.70 7.21
N ARG A 98 -1.45 -0.79 6.13
CA ARG A 98 -0.09 -1.34 6.16
C ARG A 98 0.82 -0.51 7.09
N TYR A 99 0.74 0.80 6.97
CA TYR A 99 1.55 1.70 7.80
C TYR A 99 1.15 1.59 9.28
N SER A 100 -0.15 1.53 9.59
CA SER A 100 -0.61 1.32 10.97
C SER A 100 -0.11 0.00 11.58
N ILE A 101 -0.06 -1.10 10.81
CA ILE A 101 0.49 -2.37 11.29
C ILE A 101 1.98 -2.24 11.62
N GLN A 102 2.76 -1.59 10.76
CA GLN A 102 4.19 -1.35 11.03
C GLN A 102 4.40 -0.50 12.29
N LEU A 103 3.49 0.43 12.57
CA LEU A 103 3.54 1.23 13.79
C LEU A 103 3.26 0.40 15.06
N ILE A 104 2.51 -0.70 14.99
CA ILE A 104 2.28 -1.59 16.15
C ILE A 104 3.63 -2.13 16.63
N THR A 105 4.40 -2.75 15.73
CA THR A 105 5.70 -3.31 16.05
C THR A 105 6.70 -2.24 16.52
N ALA A 106 6.68 -1.05 15.89
CA ALA A 106 7.55 0.04 16.32
C ALA A 106 7.16 0.59 17.72
N ALA A 107 5.86 0.73 17.98
CA ALA A 107 5.35 1.25 19.25
C ALA A 107 5.61 0.26 20.40
N SER A 108 5.55 -1.05 20.14
CA SER A 108 5.89 -2.08 21.14
C SER A 108 7.37 -1.98 21.57
N LEU A 109 8.28 -1.70 20.63
CA LEU A 109 9.70 -1.48 20.93
C LEU A 109 9.93 -0.22 21.78
N VAL A 110 9.21 0.86 21.49
CA VAL A 110 9.27 2.11 22.29
C VAL A 110 8.72 1.88 23.69
N CYS A 111 7.60 1.16 23.81
CA CYS A 111 7.01 0.80 25.09
C CYS A 111 7.98 -0.07 25.93
N ARG A 112 8.58 -1.10 25.32
CA ARG A 112 9.64 -1.92 25.96
C ARG A 112 10.83 -1.09 26.40
N LYS A 113 11.25 -0.09 25.61
CA LYS A 113 12.33 0.83 25.97
C LYS A 113 11.98 1.69 27.20
N ARG A 114 10.71 2.10 27.34
CA ARG A 114 10.17 2.78 28.53
C ARG A 114 10.04 1.85 29.74
N LYS A 115 10.15 0.53 29.54
CA LYS A 115 9.78 -0.51 30.52
C LYS A 115 8.29 -0.45 30.88
N GLY A 116 7.44 -0.06 29.93
CA GLY A 116 5.99 -0.17 30.06
C GLY A 116 5.52 -1.56 29.62
N ASN A 117 4.37 -1.99 30.15
CA ASN A 117 3.71 -3.23 29.73
C ASN A 117 2.77 -2.97 28.54
N ASP A 118 1.98 -1.89 28.60
CA ASP A 118 0.99 -1.56 27.57
C ASP A 118 1.41 -0.35 26.73
N VAL A 119 1.20 -0.43 25.42
CA VAL A 119 1.43 0.65 24.46
C VAL A 119 0.42 1.78 24.71
N GLN A 120 0.94 2.99 24.92
CA GLN A 120 0.15 4.19 25.15
C GLN A 120 0.12 5.11 23.91
N VAL A 121 -0.77 6.09 23.93
CA VAL A 121 -0.89 7.09 22.86
C VAL A 121 0.42 7.83 22.60
N ASP A 122 1.21 8.09 23.65
CA ASP A 122 2.50 8.78 23.53
C ASP A 122 3.53 7.95 22.75
N ASP A 123 3.51 6.62 22.90
CA ASP A 123 4.39 5.72 22.16
C ASP A 123 4.05 5.77 20.67
N ILE A 124 2.76 5.77 20.33
CA ILE A 124 2.24 5.91 18.95
C ILE A 124 2.64 7.26 18.36
N LYS A 125 2.42 8.36 19.08
CA LYS A 125 2.83 9.71 18.63
C LYS A 125 4.32 9.78 18.38
N ARG A 126 5.13 9.15 19.25
CA ARG A 126 6.57 9.09 19.09
C ARG A 126 6.97 8.35 17.81
N VAL A 127 6.42 7.16 17.56
CA VAL A 127 6.75 6.41 16.34
C VAL A 127 6.23 7.11 15.08
N TYR A 128 5.06 7.73 15.14
CA TYR A 128 4.50 8.51 14.03
C TYR A 128 5.37 9.73 13.67
N SER A 129 6.09 10.30 14.63
CA SER A 129 7.07 11.37 14.37
C SER A 129 8.38 10.87 13.78
N LEU A 130 8.77 9.63 14.09
CA LEU A 130 10.03 9.03 13.64
C LEU A 130 9.92 8.41 12.25
N PHE A 131 8.78 7.78 11.96
CA PHE A 131 8.50 7.14 10.68
C PHE A 131 7.51 7.99 9.89
N LEU A 132 7.88 8.33 8.66
CA LEU A 132 7.02 9.05 7.73
C LEU A 132 6.27 8.05 6.86
N ASP A 133 5.00 8.34 6.57
CA ASP A 133 4.26 7.61 5.53
C ASP A 133 4.66 8.14 4.14
N GLU A 134 4.20 7.44 3.10
CA GLU A 134 4.50 7.78 1.70
C GLU A 134 4.08 9.22 1.34
N SER A 135 2.90 9.67 1.80
CA SER A 135 2.39 11.00 1.45
C SER A 135 3.22 12.11 2.12
N ARG A 136 3.54 11.97 3.42
CA ARG A 136 4.45 12.89 4.12
C ARG A 136 5.87 12.85 3.56
N SER A 137 6.37 11.66 3.20
CA SER A 137 7.71 11.51 2.64
C SER A 137 7.82 12.17 1.26
N THR A 138 6.80 12.04 0.41
CA THR A 138 6.80 12.69 -0.91
C THR A 138 6.68 14.21 -0.78
N GLN A 139 5.92 14.71 0.20
CA GLN A 139 5.87 16.14 0.51
C GLN A 139 7.22 16.66 1.01
N TYR A 140 7.86 15.95 1.94
CA TYR A 140 9.19 16.31 2.43
C TYR A 140 10.22 16.37 1.28
N MET A 141 10.20 15.38 0.38
CA MET A 141 11.03 15.42 -0.83
C MET A 141 10.75 16.65 -1.69
N LYS A 142 9.47 17.02 -1.88
CA LYS A 142 9.07 18.22 -2.65
C LYS A 142 9.58 19.51 -2.03
N GLU A 143 9.49 19.65 -0.71
CA GLU A 143 9.93 20.86 0.01
C GLU A 143 11.45 21.03 -0.03
N TYR A 144 12.19 19.93 0.06
CA TYR A 144 13.66 19.93 0.03
C TYR A 144 14.22 19.61 -1.36
N GLN A 145 13.39 19.71 -2.40
CA GLN A 145 13.77 19.41 -3.79
C GLN A 145 15.13 20.03 -4.12
N ASP A 146 15.32 21.33 -3.87
CA ASP A 146 16.55 22.05 -4.24
C ASP A 146 17.84 21.50 -3.61
N ALA A 147 17.74 20.73 -2.53
CA ALA A 147 18.88 20.08 -1.88
C ALA A 147 19.13 18.64 -2.37
N PHE A 148 18.18 18.03 -3.09
CA PHE A 148 18.31 16.68 -3.64
C PHE A 148 18.87 16.72 -5.07
N MET A 149 19.77 15.78 -5.39
CA MET A 149 20.32 15.64 -6.74
C MET A 149 19.27 15.13 -7.72
N PHE A 150 19.29 15.69 -8.94
CA PHE A 150 18.37 15.43 -10.07
C PHE A 150 16.97 16.07 -9.98
N ASN A 151 16.90 17.39 -9.81
CA ASN A 151 15.72 18.17 -10.18
C ASN A 151 15.76 18.58 -11.65
N GLU A 152 15.37 17.69 -12.57
CA GLU A 152 14.99 18.11 -13.93
C GLU A 152 13.54 18.63 -13.95
N MET A 153 13.27 19.70 -13.18
CA MET A 153 12.03 20.48 -13.26
C MET A 153 12.34 21.97 -13.50
N LYS A 154 13.48 22.28 -14.10
CA LYS A 154 13.82 23.63 -14.60
C LYS A 154 14.36 23.54 -16.04
N GLY A 155 13.46 23.75 -17.01
CA GLY A 155 13.70 23.83 -18.46
C GLY A 155 12.91 22.74 -19.21
N ASP A 156 11.90 22.98 -20.05
CA ASP A 156 11.54 24.14 -20.85
C ASP A 156 10.01 24.34 -20.89
N THR A 157 9.53 25.47 -20.38
CA THR A 157 8.43 26.18 -21.05
C THR A 157 9.04 26.92 -22.23
N MET A 158 9.22 26.23 -23.35
CA MET A 158 9.37 26.91 -24.64
C MET A 158 7.97 27.25 -25.13
N ASP A 159 7.60 28.52 -24.95
CA ASP A 159 6.57 29.18 -25.74
C ASP A 159 6.86 28.92 -27.22
N THR A 160 6.03 28.13 -27.89
CA THR A 160 5.88 28.23 -29.35
C THR A 160 4.68 29.10 -29.63
N SER A 161 4.99 30.37 -29.92
CA SER A 161 4.14 31.27 -30.71
C SER A 161 3.87 30.70 -32.10
#